data_AF-A0A9C9Q3A5-F1
#
_entry.id   AF-A0A9C9Q3A5-F1
#
_cell.length_a   1.000
_cell.length_b   1.000
_cell.length_c   1.000
_cell.angle_alpha   90.00
_cell.angle_beta   90.00
_cell.angle_gamma   90.00
#
_symmetry.space_group_name_H-M   'P 1'
#
loop_
_entity.id
_entity.type
_entity.pdbx_description
1 polymer ?
#
loop_
_entity_poly.entity_id
_entity_poly.type
_entity_poly.pdbx_seq_one_letter_code
_entity_poly.pdbx_strand_id
1 'polypeptide(L)'
;MFVWLVDYPPAFAREGNPYLGPDGHDWPDNPERFALFCRIVNEIAMGRVGLNWRPDIVHCSDWQTGLVPALLSLGAERPATVFTIHNLAYQGMFPAEVFFRLGLPPQLWHFEGLEFHNHLSFIKGGLAYADKLTTVSPTYAREIQSAEFGYGLDGLLRHRAADLHGILNGIDLDEWNPATDPHIEWHYNAKRFSAKQHNKGVLQAEFGLPESGDLLLGSVGRLVEQKGVDLILDIIDQLAELPVQLALLGSGEAHFEAALQDAAARHADKFSVKLGYSERLAHRVEAGADAFLMPSRFEPCGLNQLYSLRYGTPPIVHAVGGLADTVVDATAEAIKQKTATGFCFYYASGDALLRTIGHALALYAQTPKWRSVARTGMAQVFDWRSSARKYLALYKETVKRP
;
A
#
# COMPACT_ATOMS: atom_id res chain seq x y z
N MET A 1 3.77 23.70 13.65
CA MET A 1 4.54 22.63 12.99
C MET A 1 5.39 23.29 11.94
N PHE A 2 6.71 23.08 11.97
CA PHE A 2 7.60 23.62 10.93
C PHE A 2 7.89 22.49 9.95
N VAL A 3 7.85 22.80 8.66
CA VAL A 3 8.30 21.89 7.60
C VAL A 3 9.53 22.54 7.00
N TRP A 4 10.65 21.80 6.99
CA TRP A 4 11.86 22.22 6.31
C TRP A 4 11.93 21.54 4.95
N LEU A 5 12.23 22.32 3.93
CA LEU A 5 12.35 21.87 2.55
C LEU A 5 13.81 22.01 2.13
N VAL A 6 14.34 20.97 1.48
CA VAL A 6 15.62 21.06 0.79
C VAL A 6 15.36 21.74 -0.55
N ASP A 7 15.62 23.04 -0.61
CA ASP A 7 15.50 23.81 -1.83
C ASP A 7 16.83 23.77 -2.63
N TYR A 8 16.90 22.84 -3.56
CA TYR A 8 17.98 22.77 -4.55
C TYR A 8 17.40 22.50 -5.93
N PRO A 9 16.93 23.56 -6.63
CA PRO A 9 16.24 23.43 -7.90
C PRO A 9 16.98 22.60 -8.97
N PRO A 10 18.32 22.65 -9.11
CA PRO A 10 19.03 21.82 -10.10
C PRO A 10 18.81 20.31 -9.94
N ALA A 11 18.56 19.83 -8.72
CA ALA A 11 18.24 18.42 -8.46
C ALA A 11 16.74 18.13 -8.49
N PHE A 12 15.90 19.04 -7.98
CA PHE A 12 14.52 18.69 -7.63
C PHE A 12 13.44 19.43 -8.43
N ALA A 13 13.74 20.60 -9.00
CA ALA A 13 12.79 21.36 -9.81
C ALA A 13 12.85 20.88 -11.27
N ARG A 14 12.28 19.70 -11.54
CA ARG A 14 12.31 19.04 -12.86
C ARG A 14 10.91 18.70 -13.34
N GLU A 15 10.77 18.58 -14.66
CA GLU A 15 9.58 18.01 -15.31
C GLU A 15 9.47 16.50 -15.02
N GLY A 16 8.31 15.88 -15.27
CA GLY A 16 8.08 14.48 -14.91
C GLY A 16 7.68 14.33 -13.44
N ASN A 17 8.21 13.30 -12.75
CA ASN A 17 7.94 13.08 -11.33
C ASN A 17 9.25 13.07 -10.51
N PRO A 18 9.17 13.02 -9.16
CA PRO A 18 10.36 13.09 -8.31
C PRO A 18 11.45 12.02 -8.58
N TYR A 19 11.12 10.93 -9.29
CA TYR A 19 11.98 9.77 -9.55
C TYR A 19 12.24 9.52 -11.04
N LEU A 20 11.25 9.80 -11.90
CA LEU A 20 11.25 9.50 -13.33
C LEU A 20 11.25 10.77 -14.19
N GLY A 21 11.95 10.72 -15.31
CA GLY A 21 11.89 11.73 -16.36
C GLY A 21 10.57 11.71 -17.14
N PRO A 22 10.34 12.69 -18.04
CA PRO A 22 9.16 12.74 -18.90
C PRO A 22 9.00 11.52 -19.82
N ASP A 23 10.08 10.78 -20.05
CA ASP A 23 10.13 9.53 -20.80
C ASP A 23 9.73 8.29 -19.96
N GLY A 24 9.49 8.47 -18.66
CA GLY A 24 9.10 7.40 -17.74
C GLY A 24 10.28 6.57 -17.22
N HIS A 25 11.52 6.94 -17.52
CA HIS A 25 12.72 6.26 -17.01
C HIS A 25 13.28 6.98 -15.78
N ASP A 26 13.98 6.22 -14.92
CA ASP A 26 14.68 6.79 -13.76
C ASP A 26 15.63 7.91 -14.19
N TRP A 27 15.65 9.00 -13.43
CA TRP A 27 16.68 10.02 -13.61
C TRP A 27 18.07 9.39 -13.41
N PRO A 28 19.01 9.54 -14.37
CA PRO A 28 20.33 8.93 -14.27
C PRO A 28 21.14 9.38 -13.05
N ASP A 29 20.81 10.58 -12.52
CA ASP A 29 21.42 11.17 -11.34
C ASP A 29 20.58 10.99 -10.05
N ASN A 30 19.59 10.09 -10.05
CA ASN A 30 18.90 9.66 -8.83
C ASN A 30 19.85 9.37 -7.65
N PRO A 31 20.96 8.62 -7.80
CA PRO A 31 21.86 8.38 -6.68
C PRO A 31 22.46 9.69 -6.13
N GLU A 32 22.84 10.64 -6.98
CA GLU A 32 23.37 11.95 -6.56
C GLU A 32 22.32 12.78 -5.84
N ARG A 33 21.11 12.85 -6.39
CA ARG A 33 19.98 13.64 -5.86
C ARG A 33 19.62 13.17 -4.46
N PHE A 34 19.43 11.87 -4.28
CA PHE A 34 19.05 11.31 -2.98
C PHE A 34 20.23 11.22 -2.01
N ALA A 35 21.47 11.05 -2.48
CA ALA A 35 22.65 11.19 -1.61
C ALA A 35 22.82 12.62 -1.10
N LEU A 36 22.59 13.65 -1.94
CA LEU A 36 22.58 15.05 -1.52
C LEU A 36 21.53 15.27 -0.43
N PHE A 37 20.30 14.78 -0.64
CA PHE A 37 19.23 14.86 0.37
C PHE A 37 19.66 14.19 1.68
N CYS A 38 20.21 12.98 1.63
CA CYS A 38 20.68 12.25 2.81
C CYS A 38 21.80 13.00 3.56
N ARG A 39 22.73 13.64 2.84
CA ARG A 39 23.80 14.46 3.43
C ARG A 39 23.23 15.68 4.15
N ILE A 40 22.25 16.36 3.56
CA ILE A 40 21.60 17.51 4.19
C ILE A 40 20.85 17.09 5.46
N VAL A 41 20.10 15.97 5.41
CA VAL A 41 19.45 15.41 6.60
C VAL A 41 20.48 15.08 7.68
N ASN A 42 21.62 14.48 7.33
CA ASN A 42 22.72 14.20 8.25
C ASN A 42 23.29 15.48 8.90
N GLU A 43 23.50 16.55 8.14
CA GLU A 43 23.98 17.83 8.68
C GLU A 43 22.96 18.49 9.63
N ILE A 44 21.67 18.42 9.29
CA ILE A 44 20.58 18.88 10.15
C ILE A 44 20.52 18.08 11.45
N ALA A 45 20.51 16.75 11.33
CA ALA A 45 20.38 15.82 12.45
C ALA A 45 21.55 15.93 13.43
N MET A 46 22.76 16.17 12.93
CA MET A 46 23.96 16.39 13.74
C MET A 46 24.08 17.84 14.26
N GLY A 47 23.11 18.70 13.95
CA GLY A 47 23.05 20.10 14.36
C GLY A 47 24.23 20.93 13.86
N ARG A 48 24.67 20.67 12.62
CA ARG A 48 25.78 21.36 11.95
C ARG A 48 25.35 22.55 11.07
N VAL A 49 24.06 22.86 11.09
CA VAL A 49 23.42 23.88 10.24
C VAL A 49 22.86 25.09 11.00
N GLY A 50 23.09 25.18 12.32
CA GLY A 50 22.74 26.37 13.12
C GLY A 50 21.26 26.58 13.44
N LEU A 51 20.40 25.55 13.34
CA LEU A 51 18.94 25.67 13.54
C LEU A 51 18.47 25.81 15.01
N ASN A 52 19.40 25.87 15.98
CA ASN A 52 19.11 25.83 17.43
C ASN A 52 18.08 24.75 17.82
N TRP A 53 18.13 23.63 17.11
CA TRP A 53 17.26 22.47 17.26
C TRP A 53 18.03 21.24 16.79
N ARG A 54 17.84 20.13 17.49
CA ARG A 54 18.33 18.80 17.09
C ARG A 54 17.22 17.78 17.31
N PRO A 55 17.03 16.83 16.38
CA PRO A 55 16.05 15.77 16.58
C PRO A 55 16.53 14.79 17.65
N ASP A 56 15.62 14.22 18.43
CA ASP A 56 15.89 13.02 19.23
C ASP A 56 15.93 11.76 18.34
N ILE A 57 15.15 11.78 17.25
CA ILE A 57 14.97 10.67 16.31
C ILE A 57 14.98 11.19 14.88
N VAL A 58 15.66 10.47 13.99
CA VAL A 58 15.53 10.61 12.54
C VAL A 58 14.81 9.38 11.99
N HIS A 59 13.57 9.58 11.54
CA HIS A 59 12.79 8.54 10.88
C HIS A 59 12.93 8.66 9.36
N CYS A 60 13.52 7.63 8.76
CA CYS A 60 13.81 7.50 7.34
C CYS A 60 12.79 6.56 6.68
N SER A 61 12.40 6.85 5.44
CA SER A 61 11.48 6.05 4.64
C SER A 61 12.14 5.64 3.32
N ASP A 62 12.14 4.35 3.04
CA ASP A 62 12.62 3.72 1.80
C ASP A 62 14.06 4.10 1.37
N TRP A 63 14.47 3.55 0.22
CA TRP A 63 15.83 3.64 -0.28
C TRP A 63 16.30 5.09 -0.47
N GLN A 64 15.41 6.04 -0.80
CA GLN A 64 15.75 7.46 -1.01
C GLN A 64 16.39 8.10 0.23
N THR A 65 16.10 7.56 1.42
CA THR A 65 16.68 8.01 2.70
C THR A 65 17.59 6.96 3.34
N GLY A 66 17.85 5.84 2.66
CA GLY A 66 18.59 4.70 3.18
C GLY A 66 20.05 5.00 3.53
N LEU A 67 20.66 6.05 2.97
CA LEU A 67 22.00 6.48 3.38
C LEU A 67 22.02 7.22 4.72
N VAL A 68 20.89 7.79 5.19
CA VAL A 68 20.87 8.61 6.40
C VAL A 68 21.32 7.82 7.64
N PRO A 69 20.81 6.61 7.94
CA PRO A 69 21.28 5.85 9.10
C PRO A 69 22.77 5.49 9.03
N ALA A 70 23.27 5.16 7.83
CA ALA A 70 24.68 4.83 7.60
C ALA A 70 25.62 6.04 7.73
N LEU A 71 25.18 7.23 7.31
CA LEU A 71 25.97 8.46 7.50
C LEU A 71 25.98 8.88 8.97
N LEU A 72 24.83 8.79 9.64
CA LEU A 72 24.72 9.14 11.06
C LEU A 72 25.55 8.19 11.94
N SER A 73 25.67 6.91 11.60
CA SER A 73 26.45 5.94 12.38
C SER A 73 27.94 6.28 12.48
N LEU A 74 28.45 7.18 11.64
CA LEU A 74 29.83 7.67 11.70
C LEU A 74 30.04 8.81 12.69
N GLY A 75 28.96 9.44 13.15
CA GLY A 75 28.98 10.56 14.09
C GLY A 75 28.86 10.13 15.55
N ALA A 76 29.65 10.75 16.43
CA ALA A 76 29.40 10.68 17.87
C ALA A 76 28.13 11.46 18.25
N GLU A 77 27.41 11.02 19.28
CA GLU A 77 26.18 11.68 19.77
C GLU A 77 25.07 11.83 18.70
N ARG A 78 25.02 10.89 17.74
CA ARG A 78 23.95 10.87 16.74
C ARG A 78 22.57 10.67 17.38
N PRO A 79 21.49 11.23 16.79
CA PRO A 79 20.13 10.87 17.18
C PRO A 79 19.84 9.39 16.95
N ALA A 80 18.79 8.90 17.61
CA ALA A 80 18.22 7.60 17.32
C ALA A 80 17.69 7.55 15.88
N THR A 81 17.68 6.38 15.25
CA THR A 81 17.19 6.23 13.88
C THR A 81 16.14 5.12 13.77
N VAL A 82 15.07 5.44 13.04
CA VAL A 82 14.04 4.48 12.63
C VAL A 82 14.04 4.45 11.11
N PHE A 83 13.91 3.26 10.51
CA PHE A 83 13.86 3.10 9.06
C PHE A 83 12.63 2.30 8.65
N THR A 84 11.69 2.93 7.93
CA THR A 84 10.50 2.26 7.39
C THR A 84 10.75 1.76 5.97
N ILE A 85 10.44 0.48 5.75
CA ILE A 85 10.33 -0.17 4.46
C ILE A 85 8.86 -0.09 4.03
N HIS A 86 8.53 0.73 3.02
CA HIS A 86 7.18 0.75 2.46
C HIS A 86 7.04 -0.23 1.31
N ASN A 87 8.09 -0.43 0.52
CA ASN A 87 8.13 -1.43 -0.54
C ASN A 87 9.56 -1.94 -0.80
N LEU A 88 9.87 -3.14 -0.35
CA LEU A 88 11.21 -3.74 -0.45
C LEU A 88 11.65 -4.03 -1.90
N ALA A 89 10.73 -4.02 -2.87
CA ALA A 89 11.07 -4.18 -4.28
C ALA A 89 11.94 -3.02 -4.80
N TYR A 90 11.84 -1.83 -4.19
CA TYR A 90 12.63 -0.65 -4.57
C TYR A 90 13.85 -0.48 -3.64
N GLN A 91 14.98 -1.03 -4.06
CA GLN A 91 16.18 -1.12 -3.21
C GLN A 91 17.18 0.03 -3.37
N GLY A 92 17.07 0.84 -4.43
CA GLY A 92 18.09 1.84 -4.77
C GLY A 92 19.44 1.18 -5.05
N MET A 93 19.45 0.27 -6.02
CA MET A 93 20.62 -0.50 -6.44
C MET A 93 21.38 0.24 -7.53
N PHE A 94 22.69 0.45 -7.30
CA PHE A 94 23.56 1.17 -8.22
C PHE A 94 24.88 0.41 -8.42
N PRO A 95 25.55 0.56 -9.57
CA PRO A 95 26.89 0.01 -9.76
C PRO A 95 27.90 0.50 -8.69
N ALA A 96 28.92 -0.31 -8.39
CA ALA A 96 29.91 0.01 -7.35
C ALA A 96 30.64 1.35 -7.56
N GLU A 97 30.88 1.76 -8.80
CA GLU A 97 31.49 3.04 -9.14
C GLU A 97 30.70 4.24 -8.60
N VAL A 98 29.38 4.09 -8.42
CA VAL A 98 28.53 5.14 -7.86
C VAL A 98 28.91 5.44 -6.42
N PHE A 99 29.28 4.44 -5.62
CA PHE A 99 29.74 4.65 -4.25
C PHE A 99 30.94 5.61 -4.19
N PHE A 100 31.92 5.40 -5.07
CA PHE A 100 33.11 6.22 -5.15
C PHE A 100 32.81 7.60 -5.73
N ARG A 101 31.96 7.67 -6.78
CA ARG A 101 31.52 8.93 -7.40
C ARG A 101 30.79 9.84 -6.42
N LEU A 102 29.97 9.25 -5.54
CA LEU A 102 29.25 9.98 -4.49
C LEU A 102 30.17 10.43 -3.35
N GLY A 103 31.43 10.00 -3.30
CA GLY A 103 32.36 10.32 -2.22
C GLY A 103 31.88 9.82 -0.85
N LEU A 104 31.30 8.62 -0.80
CA LEU A 104 30.86 8.02 0.46
C LEU A 104 32.08 7.53 1.28
N PRO A 105 32.03 7.60 2.62
CA PRO A 105 33.13 7.16 3.48
C PRO A 105 33.49 5.68 3.24
N PRO A 106 34.77 5.33 2.95
CA PRO A 106 35.16 3.97 2.58
C PRO A 106 34.79 2.88 3.58
N GLN A 107 34.67 3.22 4.86
CA GLN A 107 34.30 2.29 5.93
C GLN A 107 32.87 1.75 5.77
N LEU A 108 32.01 2.41 4.97
CA LEU A 108 30.65 1.95 4.70
C LEU A 108 30.58 0.91 3.56
N TRP A 109 31.68 0.69 2.82
CA TRP A 109 31.76 -0.28 1.72
C TRP A 109 32.26 -1.64 2.19
N HIS A 110 31.34 -2.45 2.72
CA HIS A 110 31.59 -3.84 3.10
C HIS A 110 30.27 -4.62 3.11
N PHE A 111 30.38 -5.94 3.20
CA PHE A 111 29.24 -6.86 3.16
C PHE A 111 28.19 -6.62 4.26
N GLU A 112 28.56 -6.11 5.43
CA GLU A 112 27.60 -5.75 6.49
C GLU A 112 27.07 -4.32 6.35
N GLY A 113 27.62 -3.54 5.41
CA GLY A 113 27.30 -2.14 5.15
C GLY A 113 26.50 -1.94 3.87
N LEU A 114 26.95 -1.01 3.02
CA LEU A 114 26.22 -0.56 1.82
C LEU A 114 26.42 -1.47 0.59
N GLU A 115 27.41 -2.35 0.60
CA GLU A 115 27.71 -3.23 -0.53
C GLU A 115 26.70 -4.39 -0.57
N PHE A 116 26.16 -4.72 -1.74
CA PHE A 116 25.27 -5.86 -1.95
C PHE A 116 25.53 -6.46 -3.33
N HIS A 117 26.17 -7.63 -3.39
CA HIS A 117 26.53 -8.33 -4.64
C HIS A 117 27.30 -7.44 -5.62
N ASN A 118 28.34 -6.77 -5.13
CA ASN A 118 29.20 -5.81 -5.84
C ASN A 118 28.44 -4.59 -6.39
N HIS A 119 27.30 -4.25 -5.80
CA HIS A 119 26.53 -3.05 -6.07
C HIS A 119 26.38 -2.22 -4.79
N LEU A 120 26.14 -0.93 -4.94
CA LEU A 120 25.70 -0.04 -3.88
C LEU A 120 24.19 -0.21 -3.67
N SER A 121 23.77 -0.56 -2.46
CA SER A 121 22.35 -0.62 -2.08
C SER A 121 22.03 0.47 -1.07
N PHE A 122 21.22 1.45 -1.46
CA PHE A 122 20.80 2.50 -0.53
C PHE A 122 19.91 1.95 0.58
N ILE A 123 18.92 1.11 0.25
CA ILE A 123 18.00 0.56 1.25
C ILE A 123 18.75 -0.25 2.31
N LYS A 124 19.80 -0.97 1.90
CA LYS A 124 20.64 -1.76 2.82
C LYS A 124 21.31 -0.90 3.87
N GLY A 125 21.68 0.35 3.54
CA GLY A 125 22.16 1.32 4.53
C GLY A 125 21.14 1.60 5.64
N GLY A 126 19.87 1.70 5.29
CA GLY A 126 18.79 1.83 6.25
C GLY A 126 18.65 0.59 7.11
N LEU A 127 18.61 -0.58 6.48
CA LEU A 127 18.43 -1.87 7.15
C LEU A 127 19.58 -2.23 8.10
N ALA A 128 20.82 -1.97 7.69
CA ALA A 128 22.01 -2.34 8.44
C ALA A 128 22.24 -1.40 9.64
N TYR A 129 22.06 -0.09 9.45
CA TYR A 129 22.53 0.92 10.41
C TYR A 129 21.42 1.59 11.25
N ALA A 130 20.15 1.44 10.87
CA ALA A 130 19.07 1.97 11.69
C ALA A 130 18.95 1.23 13.02
N ASP A 131 18.42 1.90 14.04
CA ASP A 131 18.28 1.31 15.36
C ASP A 131 17.05 0.40 15.42
N LYS A 132 15.95 0.87 14.84
CA LYS A 132 14.71 0.11 14.67
C LYS A 132 14.27 0.14 13.22
N LEU A 133 13.75 -0.99 12.76
CA LEU A 133 13.17 -1.14 11.44
C LEU A 133 11.65 -1.19 11.58
N THR A 134 10.96 -0.54 10.67
CA THR A 134 9.51 -0.61 10.58
C THR A 134 9.09 -1.02 9.18
N THR A 135 7.91 -1.61 9.09
CA THR A 135 7.20 -1.74 7.83
C THR A 135 5.70 -1.59 8.06
N VAL A 136 4.93 -1.48 6.98
CA VAL A 136 3.56 -0.99 7.02
C VAL A 136 2.51 -2.05 7.37
N SER A 137 2.91 -3.26 7.79
CA SER A 137 2.01 -4.25 8.42
C SER A 137 2.76 -5.37 9.16
N PRO A 138 2.18 -5.97 10.23
CA PRO A 138 2.76 -7.11 10.93
C PRO A 138 3.02 -8.33 10.06
N THR A 139 2.13 -8.66 9.13
CA THR A 139 2.28 -9.80 8.23
C THR A 139 3.38 -9.53 7.21
N TYR A 140 3.41 -8.32 6.62
CA TYR A 140 4.50 -7.98 5.70
C TYR A 140 5.88 -8.00 6.37
N ALA A 141 5.96 -7.58 7.65
CA ALA A 141 7.20 -7.69 8.44
C ALA A 141 7.72 -9.13 8.55
N ARG A 142 6.81 -10.13 8.59
CA ARG A 142 7.19 -11.55 8.59
C ARG A 142 7.50 -12.04 7.18
N GLU A 143 6.72 -11.63 6.19
CA GLU A 143 6.87 -12.06 4.80
C GLU A 143 8.24 -11.65 4.23
N ILE A 144 8.68 -10.41 4.43
CA ILE A 144 9.99 -9.93 3.90
C ILE A 144 11.21 -10.65 4.48
N GLN A 145 11.02 -11.46 5.51
CA GLN A 145 12.05 -12.32 6.06
C GLN A 145 12.12 -13.68 5.34
N SER A 146 11.26 -13.94 4.35
CA SER A 146 11.31 -15.12 3.49
C SER A 146 12.02 -14.80 2.17
N ALA A 147 12.54 -15.83 1.49
CA ALA A 147 13.17 -15.66 0.18
C ALA A 147 12.21 -15.14 -0.89
N GLU A 148 10.91 -15.43 -0.77
CA GLU A 148 9.87 -15.05 -1.74
C GLU A 148 9.62 -13.53 -1.74
N PHE A 149 9.57 -12.90 -0.57
CA PHE A 149 9.24 -11.48 -0.44
C PHE A 149 10.41 -10.59 -0.02
N GLY A 150 11.55 -11.18 0.36
CA GLY A 150 12.69 -10.44 0.88
C GLY A 150 13.63 -9.88 -0.18
N TYR A 151 13.44 -10.20 -1.47
CA TYR A 151 14.24 -9.69 -2.59
C TYR A 151 15.77 -9.78 -2.34
N GLY A 152 16.23 -10.87 -1.73
CA GLY A 152 17.64 -11.11 -1.38
C GLY A 152 18.15 -10.43 -0.10
N LEU A 153 17.33 -9.58 0.53
CA LEU A 153 17.60 -8.95 1.83
C LEU A 153 17.00 -9.72 3.01
N ASP A 154 16.35 -10.85 2.74
CA ASP A 154 15.69 -11.71 3.73
C ASP A 154 16.65 -12.17 4.84
N GLY A 155 17.90 -12.48 4.50
CA GLY A 155 18.92 -12.85 5.49
C GLY A 155 19.23 -11.71 6.48
N LEU A 156 19.37 -10.49 5.98
CA LEU A 156 19.61 -9.30 6.80
C LEU A 156 18.39 -9.00 7.69
N LEU A 157 17.19 -9.10 7.13
CA LEU A 157 15.95 -8.84 7.86
C LEU A 157 15.69 -9.87 8.95
N ARG A 158 16.00 -11.16 8.72
CA ARG A 158 15.98 -12.20 9.76
C ARG A 158 17.00 -11.92 10.87
N HIS A 159 18.21 -11.48 10.50
CA HIS A 159 19.22 -11.10 11.49
C HIS A 159 18.75 -9.93 12.37
N ARG A 160 18.02 -8.97 11.77
CA ARG A 160 17.43 -7.80 12.44
C ARG A 160 16.01 -8.04 12.98
N ALA A 161 15.52 -9.27 13.06
CA ALA A 161 14.11 -9.57 13.35
C ALA A 161 13.61 -8.98 14.69
N ALA A 162 14.49 -8.91 15.70
CA ALA A 162 14.16 -8.33 17.01
C ALA A 162 13.89 -6.81 16.96
N ASP A 163 14.38 -6.13 15.92
CA ASP A 163 14.21 -4.71 15.70
C ASP A 163 13.22 -4.39 14.57
N LEU A 164 12.61 -5.40 13.95
CA LEU A 164 11.70 -5.24 12.82
C LEU A 164 10.24 -5.27 13.28
N HIS A 165 9.56 -4.14 13.12
CA HIS A 165 8.19 -3.93 13.61
C HIS A 165 7.21 -3.65 12.46
N GLY A 166 6.10 -4.37 12.42
CA GLY A 166 5.00 -4.07 11.49
C GLY A 166 3.96 -3.14 12.12
N ILE A 167 3.75 -1.96 11.53
CA ILE A 167 2.77 -0.97 11.98
C ILE A 167 1.85 -0.60 10.82
N LEU A 168 0.59 -1.03 10.90
CA LEU A 168 -0.43 -0.71 9.90
C LEU A 168 -0.58 0.81 9.69
N ASN A 169 -0.80 1.18 8.43
CA ASN A 169 -1.27 2.52 8.08
C ASN A 169 -2.67 2.78 8.66
N GLY A 170 -3.05 4.05 8.70
CA GLY A 170 -4.42 4.47 8.93
C GLY A 170 -5.02 5.14 7.70
N ILE A 171 -6.27 5.53 7.82
CA ILE A 171 -6.98 6.38 6.86
C ILE A 171 -7.51 7.63 7.56
N ASP A 172 -7.79 8.67 6.78
CA ASP A 172 -8.54 9.83 7.25
C ASP A 172 -10.04 9.49 7.28
N LEU A 173 -10.61 9.40 8.49
CA LEU A 173 -12.00 9.01 8.70
C LEU A 173 -13.00 10.15 8.48
N ASP A 174 -12.52 11.38 8.31
CA ASP A 174 -13.35 12.53 7.97
C ASP A 174 -13.47 12.66 6.45
N GLU A 175 -12.37 12.45 5.73
CA GLU A 175 -12.32 12.36 4.26
C GLU A 175 -13.09 11.12 3.75
N TRP A 176 -12.78 9.94 4.31
CA TRP A 176 -13.41 8.67 3.94
C TRP A 176 -14.57 8.35 4.88
N ASN A 177 -15.69 9.05 4.67
CA ASN A 177 -16.86 8.95 5.52
C ASN A 177 -18.17 8.91 4.72
N PRO A 178 -18.82 7.74 4.54
CA PRO A 178 -20.06 7.66 3.77
C PRO A 178 -21.21 8.51 4.35
N ALA A 179 -21.10 9.00 5.59
CA ALA A 179 -22.11 9.86 6.20
C ALA A 179 -21.99 11.34 5.77
N THR A 180 -20.85 11.77 5.27
CA THR A 180 -20.54 13.18 4.96
C THR A 180 -19.74 13.37 3.66
N ASP A 181 -19.39 12.29 2.98
CA ASP A 181 -18.54 12.29 1.79
C ASP A 181 -19.18 13.13 0.66
N PRO A 182 -18.55 14.24 0.24
CA PRO A 182 -19.11 15.13 -0.77
C PRO A 182 -19.12 14.52 -2.18
N HIS A 183 -18.45 13.40 -2.40
CA HIS A 183 -18.36 12.76 -3.71
C HIS A 183 -19.52 11.80 -4.01
N ILE A 184 -20.33 11.45 -3.00
CA ILE A 184 -21.45 10.51 -3.13
C ILE A 184 -22.79 11.22 -2.95
N GLU A 185 -23.80 10.77 -3.70
CA GLU A 185 -25.12 11.42 -3.71
C GLU A 185 -25.98 11.02 -2.50
N TRP A 186 -25.88 9.75 -2.07
CA TRP A 186 -26.71 9.20 -1.01
C TRP A 186 -25.87 8.87 0.21
N HIS A 187 -25.82 9.78 1.18
CA HIS A 187 -25.09 9.55 2.42
C HIS A 187 -25.71 8.45 3.27
N TYR A 188 -24.86 7.66 3.92
CA TYR A 188 -25.28 6.57 4.78
C TYR A 188 -24.28 6.31 5.91
N ASN A 189 -24.68 5.45 6.84
CA ASN A 189 -23.81 4.94 7.89
C ASN A 189 -24.27 3.53 8.29
N ALA A 190 -23.59 2.89 9.23
CA ALA A 190 -23.92 1.53 9.66
C ALA A 190 -25.41 1.37 10.08
N LYS A 191 -26.02 2.40 10.69
CA LYS A 191 -27.45 2.38 11.08
C LYS A 191 -28.38 2.49 9.87
N ARG A 192 -28.03 3.32 8.88
CA ARG A 192 -28.80 3.57 7.65
C ARG A 192 -28.21 2.86 6.41
N PHE A 193 -27.62 1.68 6.61
CA PHE A 193 -26.86 0.97 5.57
C PHE A 193 -27.65 0.67 4.28
N SER A 194 -28.98 0.53 4.36
CA SER A 194 -29.81 0.29 3.17
C SER A 194 -29.73 1.40 2.12
N ALA A 195 -29.36 2.63 2.50
CA ALA A 195 -29.18 3.74 1.56
C ALA A 195 -27.98 3.53 0.62
N LYS A 196 -27.04 2.62 0.95
CA LYS A 196 -25.94 2.23 0.06
C LYS A 196 -26.44 1.73 -1.30
N GLN A 197 -27.59 1.05 -1.34
CA GLN A 197 -28.20 0.54 -2.57
C GLN A 197 -28.45 1.63 -3.61
N HIS A 198 -28.74 2.87 -3.20
CA HIS A 198 -28.94 3.96 -4.14
C HIS A 198 -27.62 4.36 -4.83
N ASN A 199 -26.50 4.34 -4.10
CA ASN A 199 -25.19 4.58 -4.70
C ASN A 199 -24.79 3.48 -5.70
N LYS A 200 -25.27 2.24 -5.53
CA LYS A 200 -25.05 1.16 -6.51
C LYS A 200 -25.67 1.49 -7.87
N GLY A 201 -26.93 1.94 -7.89
CA GLY A 201 -27.59 2.33 -9.15
C GLY A 201 -26.90 3.52 -9.82
N VAL A 202 -26.47 4.51 -9.04
CA VAL A 202 -25.66 5.65 -9.54
C VAL A 202 -24.34 5.17 -10.15
N LEU A 203 -23.65 4.24 -9.47
CA LEU A 203 -22.38 3.69 -9.95
C LEU A 203 -22.57 2.86 -11.23
N GLN A 204 -23.60 2.00 -11.29
CA GLN A 204 -23.95 1.25 -12.50
C GLN A 204 -24.18 2.20 -13.68
N ALA A 205 -25.00 3.23 -13.50
CA ALA A 205 -25.25 4.23 -14.53
C ALA A 205 -23.97 4.98 -14.95
N GLU A 206 -23.13 5.38 -14.00
CA GLU A 206 -21.87 6.07 -14.28
C GLU A 206 -20.89 5.19 -15.07
N PHE A 207 -20.90 3.87 -14.84
CA PHE A 207 -20.11 2.89 -15.59
C PHE A 207 -20.82 2.36 -16.86
N GLY A 208 -22.05 2.80 -17.15
CA GLY A 208 -22.82 2.32 -18.30
C GLY A 208 -23.30 0.86 -18.17
N LEU A 209 -23.31 0.33 -16.95
CA LEU A 209 -23.78 -1.01 -16.64
C LEU A 209 -25.32 -1.02 -16.46
N PRO A 210 -26.01 -2.11 -16.82
CA PRO A 210 -27.43 -2.28 -16.52
C PRO A 210 -27.71 -2.19 -15.03
N GLU A 211 -28.78 -1.49 -14.64
CA GLU A 211 -29.27 -1.49 -13.28
C GLU A 211 -29.84 -2.88 -12.94
N SER A 212 -29.11 -3.63 -12.11
CA SER A 212 -29.45 -5.00 -11.74
C SER A 212 -29.15 -5.30 -10.27
N GLY A 213 -29.73 -6.40 -9.78
CA GLY A 213 -29.49 -6.92 -8.45
C GLY A 213 -28.18 -7.71 -8.30
N ASP A 214 -27.49 -7.99 -9.41
CA ASP A 214 -26.23 -8.76 -9.49
C ASP A 214 -25.18 -8.20 -8.54
N LEU A 215 -24.28 -9.05 -8.01
CA LEU A 215 -23.21 -8.58 -7.13
C LEU A 215 -22.28 -7.63 -7.91
N LEU A 216 -22.20 -6.36 -7.51
CA LEU A 216 -21.31 -5.39 -8.16
C LEU A 216 -19.94 -5.40 -7.48
N LEU A 217 -18.93 -5.88 -8.21
CA LEU A 217 -17.53 -5.80 -7.82
C LEU A 217 -16.96 -4.44 -8.24
N GLY A 218 -16.36 -3.73 -7.29
CA GLY A 218 -15.56 -2.52 -7.54
C GLY A 218 -14.07 -2.85 -7.51
N SER A 219 -13.28 -2.19 -8.35
CA SER A 219 -11.82 -2.22 -8.27
C SER A 219 -11.24 -0.87 -8.62
N VAL A 220 -10.29 -0.39 -7.82
CA VAL A 220 -9.58 0.87 -8.04
C VAL A 220 -8.09 0.64 -7.83
N GLY A 221 -7.24 1.00 -8.79
CA GLY A 221 -5.79 0.94 -8.58
C GLY A 221 -4.94 0.91 -9.84
N ARG A 222 -3.65 0.63 -9.66
CA ARG A 222 -2.71 0.45 -10.77
C ARG A 222 -2.98 -0.86 -11.50
N LEU A 223 -2.93 -0.83 -12.82
CA LEU A 223 -3.15 -2.01 -13.66
C LEU A 223 -1.83 -2.71 -13.98
N VAL A 224 -1.33 -3.46 -12.99
CA VAL A 224 -0.02 -4.15 -13.02
C VAL A 224 -0.15 -5.55 -12.42
N GLU A 225 0.77 -6.46 -12.75
CA GLU A 225 0.75 -7.86 -12.27
C GLU A 225 0.78 -7.93 -10.73
N GLN A 226 1.52 -7.02 -10.08
CA GLN A 226 1.56 -6.91 -8.62
C GLN A 226 0.15 -6.78 -7.99
N LYS A 227 -0.78 -6.13 -8.69
CA LYS A 227 -2.16 -5.92 -8.23
C LYS A 227 -3.11 -7.06 -8.61
N GLY A 228 -2.60 -8.10 -9.26
CA GLY A 228 -3.36 -9.30 -9.62
C GLY A 228 -4.32 -9.08 -10.78
N VAL A 229 -4.02 -8.16 -11.69
CA VAL A 229 -4.87 -7.91 -12.88
C VAL A 229 -4.90 -9.13 -13.79
N ASP A 230 -3.77 -9.82 -13.91
CA ASP A 230 -3.64 -11.13 -14.54
C ASP A 230 -4.64 -12.14 -13.95
N LEU A 231 -4.78 -12.20 -12.62
CA LEU A 231 -5.72 -13.10 -11.95
C LEU A 231 -7.19 -12.78 -12.26
N ILE A 232 -7.51 -11.49 -12.48
CA ILE A 232 -8.85 -11.06 -12.90
C ILE A 232 -9.11 -11.51 -14.35
N LEU A 233 -8.13 -11.28 -15.23
CA LEU A 233 -8.22 -11.65 -16.64
C LEU A 233 -8.33 -13.17 -16.84
N ASP A 234 -7.63 -13.96 -16.02
CA ASP A 234 -7.69 -15.43 -16.03
C ASP A 234 -9.12 -15.99 -15.88
N ILE A 235 -9.98 -15.26 -15.16
CA ILE A 235 -11.35 -15.72 -14.82
C ILE A 235 -12.44 -14.88 -15.48
N ILE A 236 -12.08 -13.89 -16.30
CA ILE A 236 -13.01 -12.82 -16.71
C ILE A 236 -14.21 -13.38 -17.49
N ASP A 237 -13.98 -14.37 -18.35
CA ASP A 237 -15.06 -15.02 -19.12
C ASP A 237 -15.95 -15.90 -18.24
N GLN A 238 -15.36 -16.62 -17.28
CA GLN A 238 -16.13 -17.41 -16.31
C GLN A 238 -16.94 -16.51 -15.38
N LEU A 239 -16.42 -15.33 -15.06
CA LEU A 239 -17.09 -14.33 -14.24
C LEU A 239 -18.32 -13.74 -14.95
N ALA A 240 -18.28 -13.60 -16.27
CA ALA A 240 -19.39 -13.05 -17.07
C ALA A 240 -20.64 -13.95 -17.04
N GLU A 241 -20.44 -15.27 -16.88
CA GLU A 241 -21.51 -16.27 -16.76
C GLU A 241 -22.19 -16.26 -15.37
N LEU A 242 -21.68 -15.49 -14.41
CA LEU A 242 -22.24 -15.36 -13.08
C LEU A 242 -23.14 -14.11 -12.96
N PRO A 243 -24.05 -14.04 -11.97
CA PRO A 243 -24.82 -12.84 -11.65
C PRO A 243 -23.93 -11.82 -10.90
N VAL A 244 -22.89 -11.36 -11.60
CA VAL A 244 -21.86 -10.42 -11.15
C VAL A 244 -21.68 -9.33 -12.20
N GLN A 245 -21.35 -8.12 -11.74
CA GLN A 245 -20.84 -7.04 -12.58
C GLN A 245 -19.48 -6.56 -12.06
N LEU A 246 -18.65 -5.97 -12.93
CA LEU A 246 -17.34 -5.40 -12.57
C LEU A 246 -17.26 -3.94 -13.02
N ALA A 247 -17.03 -3.04 -12.07
CA ALA A 247 -16.69 -1.63 -12.30
C ALA A 247 -15.23 -1.39 -11.90
N LEU A 248 -14.36 -1.18 -12.90
CA LEU A 248 -12.92 -1.04 -12.69
C LEU A 248 -12.45 0.37 -13.09
N LEU A 249 -11.73 1.03 -12.19
CA LEU A 249 -11.05 2.32 -12.42
C LEU A 249 -9.54 2.15 -12.22
N GLY A 250 -8.74 2.48 -13.22
CA GLY A 250 -7.30 2.38 -13.05
C GLY A 250 -6.49 2.70 -14.30
N SER A 251 -5.18 2.75 -14.13
CA SER A 251 -4.22 2.85 -15.23
C SER A 251 -2.94 2.10 -14.88
N GLY A 252 -2.19 1.66 -15.87
CA GLY A 252 -0.97 0.89 -15.66
C GLY A 252 -0.31 0.44 -16.95
N GLU A 253 0.00 -0.85 -17.04
CA GLU A 253 0.70 -1.40 -18.20
C GLU A 253 -0.26 -1.56 -19.38
N ALA A 254 0.17 -1.08 -20.56
CA ALA A 254 -0.69 -0.98 -21.75
C ALA A 254 -1.34 -2.31 -22.16
N HIS A 255 -0.67 -3.45 -21.93
CA HIS A 255 -1.23 -4.75 -22.27
C HIS A 255 -2.37 -5.16 -21.33
N PHE A 256 -2.30 -4.82 -20.04
CA PHE A 256 -3.41 -5.05 -19.11
C PHE A 256 -4.58 -4.11 -19.40
N GLU A 257 -4.30 -2.84 -19.71
CA GLU A 257 -5.34 -1.89 -20.14
C GLU A 257 -6.11 -2.39 -21.36
N ALA A 258 -5.38 -2.81 -22.41
CA ALA A 258 -5.97 -3.33 -23.63
C ALA A 258 -6.80 -4.61 -23.39
N ALA A 259 -6.28 -5.56 -22.61
CA ALA A 259 -6.99 -6.81 -22.32
C ALA A 259 -8.28 -6.58 -21.52
N LEU A 260 -8.25 -5.67 -20.54
CA LEU A 260 -9.43 -5.30 -19.76
C LEU A 260 -10.48 -4.57 -20.61
N GLN A 261 -10.06 -3.67 -21.49
CA GLN A 261 -10.97 -2.99 -22.43
C GLN A 261 -11.61 -3.96 -23.43
N ASP A 262 -10.85 -4.92 -23.96
CA ASP A 262 -11.38 -5.97 -24.83
C ASP A 262 -12.41 -6.83 -24.08
N ALA A 263 -12.10 -7.26 -22.86
CA ALA A 263 -13.04 -8.01 -22.03
C ALA A 263 -14.33 -7.23 -21.73
N ALA A 264 -14.23 -5.93 -21.43
CA ALA A 264 -15.38 -5.05 -21.24
C ALA A 264 -16.20 -4.86 -22.52
N ALA A 265 -15.56 -4.81 -23.70
CA ALA A 265 -16.27 -4.74 -24.97
C ALA A 265 -17.03 -6.04 -25.29
N ARG A 266 -16.44 -7.20 -24.98
CA ARG A 266 -17.06 -8.52 -25.19
C ARG A 266 -18.24 -8.77 -24.25
N HIS A 267 -18.19 -8.23 -23.02
CA HIS A 267 -19.19 -8.45 -21.97
C HIS A 267 -19.73 -7.11 -21.43
N ALA A 268 -20.21 -6.24 -22.32
CA ALA A 268 -20.53 -4.84 -22.01
C ALA A 268 -21.68 -4.64 -21.01
N ASP A 269 -22.53 -5.64 -20.82
CA ASP A 269 -23.59 -5.65 -19.81
C ASP A 269 -23.11 -6.11 -18.42
N LYS A 270 -21.88 -6.66 -18.36
CA LYS A 270 -21.26 -7.19 -17.14
C LYS A 270 -20.09 -6.34 -16.65
N PHE A 271 -19.23 -5.89 -17.56
CA PHE A 271 -17.95 -5.29 -17.20
C PHE A 271 -17.78 -3.90 -17.81
N SER A 272 -17.22 -2.99 -17.03
CA SER A 272 -16.89 -1.64 -17.48
C SER A 272 -15.57 -1.18 -16.85
N VAL A 273 -14.71 -0.61 -17.71
CA VAL A 273 -13.34 -0.21 -17.38
C VAL A 273 -13.18 1.26 -17.74
N LYS A 274 -12.78 2.06 -16.76
CA LYS A 274 -12.42 3.48 -16.94
C LYS A 274 -10.93 3.65 -16.70
N LEU A 275 -10.23 4.07 -17.75
CA LEU A 275 -8.79 4.30 -17.67
C LEU A 275 -8.45 5.64 -17.03
N GLY A 276 -7.39 5.65 -16.23
CA GLY A 276 -6.88 6.82 -15.53
C GLY A 276 -7.19 6.83 -14.04
N TYR A 277 -7.02 7.98 -13.41
CA TYR A 277 -7.29 8.19 -11.99
C TYR A 277 -8.35 9.27 -11.80
N SER A 278 -9.33 9.00 -10.93
CA SER A 278 -10.30 9.97 -10.47
C SER A 278 -10.66 9.68 -9.02
N GLU A 279 -10.22 10.56 -8.12
CA GLU A 279 -10.52 10.48 -6.69
C GLU A 279 -12.04 10.45 -6.44
N ARG A 280 -12.79 11.38 -7.05
CA ARG A 280 -14.26 11.41 -6.96
C ARG A 280 -14.89 10.07 -7.36
N LEU A 281 -14.42 9.45 -8.44
CA LEU A 281 -14.94 8.16 -8.88
C LEU A 281 -14.51 7.03 -7.95
N ALA A 282 -13.30 7.06 -7.39
CA ALA A 282 -12.85 6.08 -6.40
C ALA A 282 -13.77 6.07 -5.17
N HIS A 283 -14.14 7.24 -4.62
CA HIS A 283 -15.12 7.35 -3.54
C HIS A 283 -16.49 6.74 -3.91
N ARG A 284 -16.94 6.97 -5.14
CA ARG A 284 -18.20 6.39 -5.65
C ARG A 284 -18.13 4.88 -5.84
N VAL A 285 -16.98 4.34 -6.28
CA VAL A 285 -16.75 2.90 -6.35
C VAL A 285 -16.85 2.29 -4.96
N GLU A 286 -16.15 2.85 -3.96
CA GLU A 286 -16.24 2.38 -2.58
C GLU A 286 -17.67 2.49 -2.03
N ALA A 287 -18.41 3.54 -2.38
CA ALA A 287 -19.77 3.72 -1.90
C ALA A 287 -20.83 2.87 -2.61
N GLY A 288 -20.69 2.62 -3.91
CA GLY A 288 -21.69 1.96 -4.74
C GLY A 288 -21.45 0.47 -4.97
N ALA A 289 -20.21 0.00 -4.92
CA ALA A 289 -19.92 -1.42 -5.07
C ALA A 289 -20.46 -2.23 -3.89
N ASP A 290 -20.85 -3.49 -4.16
CA ASP A 290 -21.23 -4.43 -3.11
C ASP A 290 -20.00 -5.03 -2.46
N ALA A 291 -18.98 -5.41 -3.25
CA ALA A 291 -17.70 -5.93 -2.79
C ALA A 291 -16.54 -5.28 -3.54
N PHE A 292 -15.37 -5.23 -2.91
CA PHE A 292 -14.18 -4.58 -3.48
C PHE A 292 -13.10 -5.62 -3.78
N LEU A 293 -12.60 -5.65 -5.02
CA LEU A 293 -11.69 -6.70 -5.51
C LEU A 293 -10.23 -6.26 -5.38
N MET A 294 -9.44 -6.97 -4.58
CA MET A 294 -8.00 -6.72 -4.38
C MET A 294 -7.18 -8.01 -4.43
N PRO A 295 -6.99 -8.62 -5.60
CA PRO A 295 -6.31 -9.90 -5.75
C PRO A 295 -4.78 -9.75 -5.78
N SER A 296 -4.22 -8.80 -5.03
CA SER A 296 -2.81 -8.43 -5.13
C SER A 296 -1.89 -9.60 -4.79
N ARG A 297 -0.91 -9.86 -5.65
CA ARG A 297 0.16 -10.84 -5.38
C ARG A 297 1.01 -10.41 -4.20
N PHE A 298 1.13 -9.09 -4.05
CA PHE A 298 1.94 -8.46 -3.03
C PHE A 298 1.34 -7.13 -2.59
N GLU A 299 1.16 -6.93 -1.28
CA GLU A 299 0.56 -5.71 -0.73
C GLU A 299 1.10 -5.41 0.68
N PRO A 300 2.15 -4.58 0.82
CA PRO A 300 2.75 -4.23 2.12
C PRO A 300 1.72 -3.82 3.18
N CYS A 301 0.76 -2.98 2.78
CA CYS A 301 -0.38 -2.59 3.62
C CYS A 301 -1.69 -2.64 2.83
N GLY A 302 -1.77 -1.87 1.73
CA GLY A 302 -3.03 -1.57 1.05
C GLY A 302 -3.85 -0.54 1.84
N LEU A 303 -4.47 0.41 1.14
CA LEU A 303 -5.40 1.37 1.75
C LEU A 303 -6.85 1.13 1.31
N ASN A 304 -7.07 0.61 0.09
CA ASN A 304 -8.41 0.48 -0.45
C ASN A 304 -9.28 -0.45 0.41
N GLN A 305 -8.76 -1.56 0.94
CA GLN A 305 -9.54 -2.41 1.83
C GLN A 305 -9.99 -1.67 3.10
N LEU A 306 -9.22 -0.68 3.58
CA LEU A 306 -9.62 0.14 4.73
C LEU A 306 -10.77 1.07 4.35
N TYR A 307 -10.72 1.67 3.15
CA TYR A 307 -11.83 2.46 2.59
C TYR A 307 -13.06 1.58 2.38
N SER A 308 -12.92 0.41 1.76
CA SER A 308 -14.01 -0.52 1.49
C SER A 308 -14.69 -0.96 2.79
N LEU A 309 -13.92 -1.32 3.81
CA LEU A 309 -14.47 -1.65 5.14
C LEU A 309 -15.26 -0.47 5.73
N ARG A 310 -14.70 0.74 5.67
CA ARG A 310 -15.35 1.97 6.15
C ARG A 310 -16.67 2.27 5.42
N TYR A 311 -16.75 1.97 4.13
CA TYR A 311 -17.93 2.15 3.28
C TYR A 311 -18.87 0.94 3.29
N GLY A 312 -18.56 -0.10 4.06
CA GLY A 312 -19.37 -1.31 4.15
C GLY A 312 -19.46 -2.06 2.81
N THR A 313 -18.34 -2.07 2.11
CA THR A 313 -18.07 -2.84 0.89
C THR A 313 -17.10 -3.95 1.28
N PRO A 314 -17.56 -5.17 1.62
CA PRO A 314 -16.67 -6.25 2.03
C PRO A 314 -15.59 -6.50 0.96
N PRO A 315 -14.29 -6.41 1.31
CA PRO A 315 -13.21 -6.64 0.36
C PRO A 315 -13.01 -8.14 0.09
N ILE A 316 -12.66 -8.49 -1.14
CA ILE A 316 -12.22 -9.82 -1.59
C ILE A 316 -10.73 -9.73 -1.87
N VAL A 317 -9.92 -10.34 -1.01
CA VAL A 317 -8.48 -10.11 -0.97
C VAL A 317 -7.66 -11.39 -1.07
N HIS A 318 -6.48 -11.29 -1.66
CA HIS A 318 -5.42 -12.26 -1.40
C HIS A 318 -4.87 -12.01 0.01
N ALA A 319 -4.75 -13.05 0.82
CA ALA A 319 -4.27 -12.95 2.20
C ALA A 319 -2.73 -12.77 2.26
N VAL A 320 -2.26 -11.61 1.80
CA VAL A 320 -0.86 -11.18 1.77
C VAL A 320 -0.69 -9.83 2.48
N GLY A 321 0.45 -9.64 3.14
CA GLY A 321 0.83 -8.39 3.80
C GLY A 321 -0.29 -7.77 4.62
N GLY A 322 -0.57 -6.47 4.43
CA GLY A 322 -1.58 -5.79 5.25
C GLY A 322 -3.02 -6.20 4.97
N LEU A 323 -3.30 -6.84 3.83
CA LEU A 323 -4.63 -7.38 3.54
C LEU A 323 -4.96 -8.50 4.53
N ALA A 324 -4.00 -9.39 4.81
CA ALA A 324 -4.13 -10.45 5.81
C ALA A 324 -4.31 -9.92 7.24
N ASP A 325 -3.75 -8.75 7.54
CA ASP A 325 -3.86 -8.13 8.87
C ASP A 325 -5.17 -7.33 9.09
N THR A 326 -5.90 -7.01 8.02
CA THR A 326 -7.02 -6.06 8.07
C THR A 326 -8.37 -6.67 7.66
N VAL A 327 -8.35 -7.82 6.97
CA VAL A 327 -9.56 -8.51 6.52
C VAL A 327 -9.69 -9.86 7.25
N VAL A 328 -10.86 -10.08 7.86
CA VAL A 328 -11.22 -11.35 8.49
C VAL A 328 -12.16 -12.10 7.55
N ASP A 329 -11.72 -13.26 7.09
CA ASP A 329 -12.46 -14.11 6.16
C ASP A 329 -13.84 -14.51 6.69
N ALA A 330 -14.84 -14.47 5.82
CA ALA A 330 -16.25 -14.73 6.13
C ALA A 330 -16.56 -16.23 6.27
N THR A 331 -15.76 -16.95 7.05
CA THR A 331 -16.05 -18.33 7.43
C THR A 331 -17.34 -18.41 8.27
N ALA A 332 -17.96 -19.59 8.32
CA ALA A 332 -19.16 -19.79 9.14
C ALA A 332 -18.94 -19.43 10.62
N GLU A 333 -17.76 -19.72 11.16
CA GLU A 333 -17.41 -19.39 12.54
C GLU A 333 -17.18 -17.89 12.73
N ALA A 334 -16.45 -17.23 11.83
CA ALA A 334 -16.23 -15.77 11.92
C ALA A 334 -17.54 -14.97 11.78
N ILE A 335 -18.47 -15.43 10.94
CA ILE A 335 -19.81 -14.84 10.84
C ILE A 335 -20.58 -15.01 12.15
N LYS A 336 -20.56 -16.21 12.74
CA LYS A 336 -21.23 -16.50 14.02
C LYS A 336 -20.67 -15.65 15.16
N GLN A 337 -19.36 -15.44 15.18
CA GLN A 337 -18.66 -14.61 16.15
C GLN A 337 -18.79 -13.10 15.89
N LYS A 338 -19.36 -12.70 14.74
CA LYS A 338 -19.44 -11.30 14.28
C LYS A 338 -18.05 -10.65 14.17
N THR A 339 -17.09 -11.40 13.65
CA THR A 339 -15.72 -10.94 13.40
C THR A 339 -15.40 -10.86 11.91
N ALA A 340 -16.16 -11.55 11.05
CA ALA A 340 -15.99 -11.52 9.59
C ALA A 340 -16.18 -10.10 9.00
N THR A 341 -15.24 -9.67 8.16
CA THR A 341 -15.26 -8.34 7.53
C THR A 341 -15.11 -8.37 6.01
N GLY A 342 -14.66 -9.49 5.42
CA GLY A 342 -14.50 -9.65 3.98
C GLY A 342 -14.27 -11.11 3.61
N PHE A 343 -13.62 -11.34 2.47
CA PHE A 343 -13.34 -12.67 1.94
C PHE A 343 -11.87 -12.79 1.59
N CYS A 344 -11.25 -13.89 2.01
CA CYS A 344 -9.84 -14.13 1.77
C CYS A 344 -9.63 -15.35 0.87
N PHE A 345 -8.64 -15.27 0.00
CA PHE A 345 -8.04 -16.43 -0.66
C PHE A 345 -6.55 -16.48 -0.37
N TYR A 346 -5.97 -17.67 -0.42
CA TYR A 346 -4.61 -17.93 0.10
C TYR A 346 -3.61 -18.41 -0.96
N TYR A 347 -4.07 -18.53 -2.21
CA TYR A 347 -3.24 -18.90 -3.35
C TYR A 347 -3.46 -17.87 -4.45
N ALA A 348 -2.41 -17.21 -4.92
CA ALA A 348 -2.48 -16.21 -5.99
C ALA A 348 -2.73 -16.85 -7.37
N SER A 349 -3.96 -17.32 -7.60
CA SER A 349 -4.42 -17.90 -8.86
C SER A 349 -5.87 -17.49 -9.19
N GLY A 350 -6.20 -17.45 -10.49
CA GLY A 350 -7.56 -17.19 -10.95
C GLY A 350 -8.58 -18.14 -10.33
N ASP A 351 -8.29 -19.45 -10.31
CA ASP A 351 -9.13 -20.47 -9.68
C ASP A 351 -9.48 -20.17 -8.21
N ALA A 352 -8.50 -19.73 -7.41
CA ALA A 352 -8.74 -19.39 -6.01
C ALA A 352 -9.60 -18.12 -5.89
N LEU A 353 -9.32 -17.11 -6.73
CA LEU A 353 -10.10 -15.88 -6.81
C LEU A 353 -11.57 -16.17 -7.18
N LEU A 354 -11.82 -16.95 -8.23
CA LEU A 354 -13.15 -17.30 -8.70
C LEU A 354 -13.96 -18.05 -7.62
N ARG A 355 -13.34 -19.01 -6.94
CA ARG A 355 -14.00 -19.72 -5.82
C ARG A 355 -14.40 -18.76 -4.69
N THR A 356 -13.53 -17.81 -4.36
CA THR A 356 -13.81 -16.82 -3.31
C THR A 356 -14.88 -15.81 -3.73
N ILE A 357 -14.91 -15.39 -5.00
CA ILE A 357 -16.04 -14.61 -5.56
C ILE A 357 -17.34 -15.42 -5.49
N GLY A 358 -17.30 -16.72 -5.81
CA GLY A 358 -18.45 -17.61 -5.67
C GLY A 358 -18.97 -17.71 -4.23
N HIS A 359 -18.07 -17.76 -3.24
CA HIS A 359 -18.43 -17.68 -1.83
C HIS A 359 -19.09 -16.34 -1.47
N ALA A 360 -18.51 -15.23 -1.93
CA ALA A 360 -19.08 -13.90 -1.73
C ALA A 360 -20.49 -13.79 -2.32
N LEU A 361 -20.68 -14.28 -3.54
CA LEU A 361 -21.98 -14.32 -4.22
C LEU A 361 -23.02 -15.14 -3.45
N ALA A 362 -22.65 -16.33 -2.95
CA ALA A 362 -23.53 -17.17 -2.14
C ALA A 362 -23.93 -16.52 -0.82
N LEU A 363 -23.04 -15.72 -0.21
CA LEU A 363 -23.35 -14.96 1.00
C LEU A 363 -24.18 -13.70 0.70
N TYR A 364 -23.94 -13.05 -0.44
CA TYR A 364 -24.70 -11.87 -0.89
C TYR A 364 -26.19 -12.19 -1.09
N ALA A 365 -26.50 -13.38 -1.62
CA ALA A 365 -27.88 -13.90 -1.68
C ALA A 365 -28.55 -14.05 -0.30
N GLN A 366 -27.77 -14.11 0.79
CA GLN A 366 -28.24 -14.17 2.17
C GLN A 366 -28.17 -12.77 2.81
N THR A 367 -29.03 -11.85 2.37
CA THR A 367 -28.99 -10.41 2.72
C THR A 367 -28.74 -10.10 4.20
N PRO A 368 -29.37 -10.79 5.19
CA PRO A 368 -29.08 -10.52 6.60
C PRO A 368 -27.62 -10.81 6.99
N LYS A 369 -27.03 -11.90 6.47
CA LYS A 369 -25.63 -12.26 6.74
C LYS A 369 -24.67 -11.31 6.04
N TRP A 370 -24.93 -10.99 4.77
CA TRP A 370 -24.13 -10.00 4.03
C TRP A 370 -24.05 -8.65 4.75
N ARG A 371 -25.21 -8.12 5.16
CA ARG A 371 -25.29 -6.87 5.95
C ARG A 371 -24.56 -6.96 7.27
N SER A 372 -24.52 -8.15 7.89
CA SER A 372 -23.75 -8.37 9.12
C SER A 372 -22.25 -8.23 8.87
N VAL A 373 -21.71 -8.85 7.81
CA VAL A 373 -20.29 -8.75 7.43
C VAL A 373 -19.93 -7.29 7.11
N ALA A 374 -20.70 -6.64 6.23
CA ALA A 374 -20.48 -5.25 5.86
C ALA A 374 -20.47 -4.30 7.07
N ARG A 375 -21.45 -4.42 7.98
CA ARG A 375 -21.51 -3.59 9.19
C ARG A 375 -20.39 -3.91 10.19
N THR A 376 -19.93 -5.15 10.25
CA THR A 376 -18.78 -5.54 11.07
C THR A 376 -17.51 -4.87 10.55
N GLY A 377 -17.37 -4.78 9.21
CA GLY A 377 -16.32 -4.00 8.55
C GLY A 377 -16.40 -2.50 8.87
N MET A 378 -17.58 -1.89 8.74
CA MET A 378 -17.79 -0.45 9.04
C MET A 378 -17.50 -0.09 10.51
N ALA A 379 -17.56 -1.06 11.42
CA ALA A 379 -17.28 -0.88 12.83
C ALA A 379 -15.78 -0.94 13.16
N GLN A 380 -14.93 -1.41 12.23
CA GLN A 380 -13.48 -1.39 12.41
C GLN A 380 -12.96 0.05 12.40
N VAL A 381 -11.92 0.30 13.19
CA VAL A 381 -11.30 1.63 13.32
C VAL A 381 -9.84 1.53 12.89
N PHE A 382 -9.56 1.99 11.68
CA PHE A 382 -8.22 2.08 11.10
C PHE A 382 -7.80 3.55 10.93
N ASP A 383 -7.80 4.33 12.01
CA ASP A 383 -7.45 5.76 11.94
C ASP A 383 -5.93 6.02 12.05
N TRP A 384 -5.48 7.14 11.49
CA TRP A 384 -4.10 7.59 11.63
C TRP A 384 -3.66 7.79 13.07
N ARG A 385 -4.59 8.15 13.97
CA ARG A 385 -4.30 8.37 15.39
C ARG A 385 -3.83 7.08 16.07
N SER A 386 -4.46 5.95 15.77
CA SER A 386 -4.11 4.65 16.34
C SER A 386 -2.77 4.15 15.79
N SER A 387 -2.51 4.35 14.50
CA SER A 387 -1.18 4.08 13.91
C SER A 387 -0.09 4.96 14.55
N ALA A 388 -0.31 6.28 14.64
CA ALA A 388 0.63 7.22 15.22
C ALA A 388 0.97 6.92 16.70
N ARG A 389 0.03 6.41 17.50
CA ARG A 389 0.32 5.96 18.88
C ARG A 389 1.32 4.80 18.92
N LYS A 390 1.25 3.87 17.97
CA LYS A 390 2.20 2.74 17.87
C LYS A 390 3.59 3.26 17.49
N TYR A 391 3.68 4.17 16.52
CA TYR A 391 4.95 4.84 16.19
C TYR A 391 5.51 5.62 17.37
N LEU A 392 4.68 6.36 18.12
CA LEU A 392 5.14 7.09 19.30
C LEU A 392 5.65 6.15 20.40
N ALA A 393 5.04 4.99 20.59
CA ALA A 393 5.52 3.98 21.52
C ALA A 393 6.90 3.45 21.09
N LEU A 394 7.06 3.12 19.81
CA LEU A 394 8.33 2.69 19.24
C LEU A 394 9.40 3.79 19.40
N TYR A 395 9.09 5.03 19.05
CA TYR A 395 10.01 6.17 19.21
C TYR A 395 10.53 6.32 20.64
N LYS A 396 9.64 6.19 21.64
CA LYS A 396 10.03 6.25 23.06
C LYS A 396 10.91 5.08 23.48
N GLU A 397 10.78 3.92 22.85
CA GLU A 397 11.68 2.79 23.03
C GLU A 397 13.03 3.08 22.37
N THR A 398 13.02 3.53 21.11
CA THR A 398 14.24 3.81 20.33
C THR A 398 15.11 4.88 20.97
N VAL A 399 14.55 5.92 21.58
CA VAL A 399 15.36 6.99 22.22
C VAL A 399 16.07 6.50 23.49
N LYS A 400 15.53 5.49 24.17
CA LYS A 400 16.11 4.93 25.42
C LYS A 400 17.28 3.98 25.16
N ARG A 401 18.02 4.17 24.07
CA ARG A 401 19.11 3.29 23.63
C ARG A 401 20.00 2.94 24.83
N PRO A 402 20.40 1.66 25.01
CA PRO A 402 21.43 1.34 25.98
C PRO A 402 22.75 2.05 25.66
#